data_AF-A0A3B1B927-F1
#
_entry.id   AF-A0A3B1B927-F1
#
_cell.length_a   1.000
_cell.length_b   1.000
_cell.length_c   1.000
_cell.angle_alpha   90.00
_cell.angle_beta   90.00
_cell.angle_gamma   90.00
#
_symmetry.space_group_name_H-M   'P 1'
#
loop_
_entity.id
_entity.type
_entity.pdbx_description
1 polymer ?
#
loop_
_entity_poly.entity_id
_entity_poly.type
_entity_poly.pdbx_seq_one_letter_code
_entity_poly.pdbx_strand_id
1 'polypeptide(L)'
;MFKPAKQQLEIIRRGAVEILIEDDLLKKLERSIKTGKPLKIKAGFDPTAPDLHLGHTVLIQKLRQFQQLGHRVMFLIGDFTGRIGDPTGASETRPPLTPEQINENAATYKEQ
;
A
#
# COMPACT_ATOMS: atom_id res chain seq x y z
N MET A 1 -2.21 -13.09 19.63
CA MET A 1 -1.01 -13.90 19.32
C MET A 1 -0.83 -13.94 17.81
N PHE A 2 0.37 -13.71 17.29
CA PHE A 2 0.60 -13.76 15.84
C PHE A 2 0.29 -15.14 15.28
N LYS A 3 -0.41 -15.22 14.13
CA LYS A 3 -0.63 -16.49 13.43
C LYS A 3 0.73 -17.08 12.99
N PRO A 4 0.86 -18.40 12.80
CA PRO A 4 2.07 -19.01 12.25
C PRO A 4 2.47 -18.39 10.91
N ALA A 5 3.79 -18.22 10.66
CA ALA A 5 4.30 -17.51 9.48
C ALA A 5 3.76 -18.07 8.15
N LYS A 6 3.70 -19.40 8.02
CA LYS A 6 3.10 -20.07 6.84
C LYS A 6 1.62 -19.71 6.66
N GLN A 7 0.84 -19.64 7.74
CA GLN A 7 -0.56 -19.26 7.65
C GLN A 7 -0.73 -17.77 7.27
N GLN A 8 0.16 -16.90 7.75
CA GLN A 8 0.18 -15.50 7.34
C GLN A 8 0.49 -15.38 5.84
N LEU A 9 1.49 -16.12 5.37
CA LEU A 9 1.87 -16.16 3.95
C LEU A 9 0.70 -16.60 3.06
N GLU A 10 -0.03 -17.64 3.43
CA GLU A 10 -1.23 -18.09 2.69
C GLU A 10 -2.30 -16.99 2.55
N ILE A 11 -2.57 -16.25 3.64
CA ILE A 11 -3.51 -15.13 3.63
C ILE A 11 -3.01 -14.00 2.72
N ILE A 12 -1.72 -13.67 2.79
CA ILE A 12 -1.10 -12.62 1.98
C ILE A 12 -1.10 -13.01 0.50
N ARG A 13 -0.80 -14.27 0.17
CA ARG A 13 -0.76 -14.81 -1.19
C ARG A 13 -2.13 -14.82 -1.87
N ARG A 14 -3.20 -15.08 -1.13
CA ARG A 14 -4.56 -15.11 -1.71
C ARG A 14 -4.93 -13.77 -2.36
N GLY A 15 -5.20 -13.80 -3.66
CA GLY A 15 -5.60 -12.62 -4.44
C GLY A 15 -4.44 -11.67 -4.80
N ALA A 16 -3.19 -12.03 -4.48
CA ALA A 16 -2.02 -11.37 -5.05
C ALA A 16 -1.73 -11.98 -6.43
N VAL A 17 -1.37 -11.13 -7.40
CA VAL A 17 -0.94 -11.59 -8.73
C VAL A 17 0.44 -12.26 -8.63
N GLU A 18 1.35 -11.66 -7.87
CA GLU A 18 2.73 -12.12 -7.72
C GLU A 18 3.32 -11.71 -6.37
N ILE A 19 4.25 -12.51 -5.86
CA ILE A 19 5.16 -12.18 -4.77
C ILE A 19 6.60 -12.43 -5.26
N LEU A 20 7.36 -11.36 -5.50
CA LEU A 20 8.68 -11.44 -6.17
C LEU A 20 9.67 -12.39 -5.47
N ILE A 21 9.71 -12.40 -4.14
CA ILE A 21 10.62 -13.24 -3.36
C ILE A 21 9.86 -13.80 -2.15
N GLU A 22 9.10 -14.87 -2.38
CA GLU A 22 8.23 -15.46 -1.36
C GLU A 22 9.01 -15.96 -0.13
N ASP A 23 10.17 -16.58 -0.33
CA ASP A 23 11.05 -17.04 0.75
C ASP A 23 11.55 -15.91 1.65
N ASP A 24 11.81 -14.72 1.10
CA ASP A 24 12.23 -13.56 1.88
C ASP A 24 11.07 -12.99 2.69
N LEU A 25 9.86 -12.98 2.12
CA LEU A 25 8.65 -12.63 2.86
C LEU A 25 8.42 -13.60 4.03
N LEU A 26 8.55 -14.92 3.81
CA LEU A 26 8.41 -15.92 4.88
C LEU A 26 9.42 -15.68 6.01
N LYS A 27 10.70 -15.49 5.68
CA LYS A 27 11.76 -15.18 6.67
C LYS A 27 11.45 -13.91 7.46
N LYS A 28 10.93 -12.87 6.80
CA LYS A 28 10.50 -11.62 7.45
C LYS A 28 9.33 -11.85 8.41
N LEU A 29 8.35 -12.66 8.04
CA LEU A 29 7.22 -13.02 8.91
C LEU A 29 7.70 -13.81 10.14
N GLU A 30 8.56 -14.81 9.96
CA GLU A 30 9.17 -15.57 11.05
C GLU A 30 9.95 -14.68 12.01
N ARG A 31 10.76 -13.76 11.47
CA ARG A 31 11.47 -12.75 12.27
C ARG A 31 10.50 -11.86 13.05
N SER A 32 9.41 -11.42 12.41
CA SER A 32 8.39 -10.59 13.06
C SER A 32 7.77 -11.30 14.25
N ILE A 33 7.46 -12.60 14.12
CA ILE A 33 6.90 -13.42 15.21
C ILE A 33 7.93 -13.58 16.32
N LYS A 34 9.16 -14.00 15.99
CA LYS A 34 10.23 -14.27 16.96
C LYS A 34 10.62 -13.04 17.77
N THR A 35 10.65 -11.88 17.14
CA THR A 35 11.10 -10.62 17.78
C THR A 35 9.95 -9.77 18.32
N GLY A 36 8.70 -10.13 18.03
CA GLY A 36 7.53 -9.31 18.32
C GLY A 36 7.50 -7.97 17.57
N LYS A 37 8.41 -7.75 16.60
CA LYS A 37 8.52 -6.49 15.83
C LYS A 37 7.71 -6.59 14.54
N PRO A 38 6.61 -5.83 14.40
CA PRO A 38 5.78 -5.84 13.19
C PRO A 38 6.55 -5.48 11.92
N LEU A 39 6.18 -6.08 10.79
CA LEU A 39 6.59 -5.58 9.49
C LEU A 39 5.99 -4.19 9.23
N LYS A 40 6.75 -3.37 8.49
CA LYS A 40 6.27 -2.09 7.96
C LYS A 40 5.86 -2.30 6.51
N ILE A 41 4.58 -2.16 6.22
CA ILE A 41 3.98 -2.38 4.90
C ILE A 41 3.74 -1.02 4.27
N LYS A 42 4.37 -0.73 3.14
CA LYS A 42 4.25 0.54 2.43
C LYS A 42 3.30 0.36 1.24
N ALA A 43 2.35 1.27 1.10
CA ALA A 43 1.60 1.46 -0.15
C ALA A 43 1.60 2.96 -0.48
N GLY A 44 2.02 3.29 -1.70
CA GLY A 44 2.04 4.66 -2.21
C GLY A 44 0.76 4.96 -2.99
N PHE A 45 0.20 6.15 -2.77
CA PHE A 45 -0.96 6.67 -3.48
C PHE A 45 -0.61 8.04 -4.05
N ASP A 46 -0.84 8.22 -5.33
CA ASP A 46 -0.64 9.48 -6.02
C ASP A 46 -1.92 10.32 -5.93
N PRO A 47 -1.91 11.50 -5.29
CA PRO A 47 -3.09 12.35 -5.11
C PRO A 47 -3.43 13.16 -6.36
N THR A 48 -3.26 12.56 -7.56
CA THR A 48 -3.58 13.22 -8.84
C THR A 48 -5.06 13.15 -9.20
N ALA A 49 -5.81 12.24 -8.59
CA ALA A 49 -7.27 12.15 -8.69
C ALA A 49 -7.92 12.70 -7.40
N PRO A 50 -9.19 13.15 -7.48
CA PRO A 50 -9.89 13.64 -6.29
C PRO A 50 -10.27 12.52 -5.31
N ASP A 51 -10.40 11.27 -5.78
CA ASP A 51 -10.92 10.16 -4.98
C ASP A 51 -10.25 8.82 -5.29
N LEU A 52 -10.26 7.91 -4.31
CA LEU A 52 -9.96 6.50 -4.51
C LEU A 52 -11.17 5.79 -5.14
N HIS A 53 -11.05 5.37 -6.40
CA HIS A 53 -12.09 4.56 -7.04
C HIS A 53 -12.14 3.11 -6.51
N LEU A 54 -13.23 2.39 -6.78
CA LEU A 54 -13.45 0.99 -6.34
C LEU A 54 -12.38 -0.01 -6.79
N GLY A 55 -11.62 0.28 -7.86
CA GLY A 55 -10.45 -0.52 -8.24
C GLY A 55 -9.40 -0.66 -7.12
N HIS A 56 -9.33 0.29 -6.17
CA HIS A 56 -8.40 0.22 -5.03
C HIS A 56 -8.87 -0.73 -3.92
N THR A 57 -10.12 -1.20 -3.95
CA THR A 57 -10.67 -2.04 -2.88
C THR A 57 -9.83 -3.30 -2.63
N VAL A 58 -9.32 -3.95 -3.68
CA VAL A 58 -8.46 -5.15 -3.53
C VAL A 58 -7.17 -4.81 -2.77
N LEU A 59 -6.52 -3.70 -3.13
CA LEU A 59 -5.30 -3.24 -2.47
C LEU A 59 -5.57 -2.87 -1.01
N ILE A 60 -6.60 -2.07 -0.73
CA ILE A 60 -6.97 -1.66 0.63
C ILE A 60 -7.31 -2.87 1.50
N GLN A 61 -8.05 -3.85 0.98
CA GLN A 61 -8.34 -5.09 1.70
C GLN A 61 -7.07 -5.89 2.00
N LYS A 62 -6.09 -5.91 1.10
CA LYS A 62 -4.79 -6.52 1.36
C LYS A 62 -4.04 -5.82 2.48
N LEU A 63 -4.03 -4.48 2.51
CA LEU A 63 -3.44 -3.70 3.60
C LEU A 63 -4.14 -3.99 4.94
N ARG A 64 -5.47 -4.07 4.94
CA ARG A 64 -6.25 -4.47 6.12
C ARG A 64 -5.87 -5.87 6.61
N GLN A 65 -5.65 -6.83 5.73
CA GLN A 65 -5.17 -8.17 6.10
C GLN A 65 -3.81 -8.07 6.81
N PHE A 66 -2.87 -7.28 6.31
CA PHE A 66 -1.60 -7.05 7.01
C PHE A 66 -1.80 -6.45 8.41
N GLN A 67 -2.72 -5.50 8.59
CA GLN A 67 -3.05 -4.95 9.92
C GLN A 67 -3.65 -6.00 10.85
N GLN A 68 -4.57 -6.83 10.36
CA GLN A 68 -5.18 -7.94 11.11
C GLN A 68 -4.15 -9.02 11.50
N LEU A 69 -3.09 -9.18 10.70
CA LEU A 69 -1.94 -10.02 11.03
C LEU A 69 -0.99 -9.36 12.05
N GLY A 70 -1.26 -8.12 12.48
CA GLY A 70 -0.48 -7.38 13.47
C GLY A 70 0.69 -6.58 12.88
N HIS A 71 0.68 -6.32 11.57
CA HIS A 71 1.68 -5.49 10.89
C HIS A 71 1.28 -4.02 10.81
N ARG A 72 2.26 -3.14 10.62
CA ARG A 72 2.04 -1.70 10.52
C ARG A 72 1.97 -1.28 9.06
N VAL A 73 0.80 -0.84 8.62
CA VAL A 73 0.61 -0.21 7.31
C VAL A 73 1.04 1.25 7.36
N MET A 74 1.73 1.69 6.33
CA MET A 74 2.13 3.06 6.05
C MET A 74 1.52 3.44 4.70
N PHE A 75 0.43 4.21 4.75
CA PHE A 75 -0.20 4.82 3.59
C PHE A 75 0.59 6.08 3.24
N LEU A 76 1.32 6.06 2.12
CA LEU A 76 2.20 7.14 1.71
C LEU A 76 1.54 7.94 0.59
N ILE A 77 1.35 9.24 0.81
CA ILE A 77 0.93 10.17 -0.24
C ILE A 77 2.16 10.59 -1.04
N GLY A 78 2.13 10.39 -2.35
CA GLY A 78 3.20 10.74 -3.29
C GLY A 78 3.09 12.18 -3.81
N ASP A 79 3.00 13.17 -2.93
CA ASP A 79 2.86 14.59 -3.27
C ASP A 79 4.01 15.14 -4.14
N PHE A 80 5.24 14.69 -3.92
CA PHE A 80 6.41 15.12 -4.70
C PHE A 80 6.41 14.56 -6.13
N THR A 81 6.03 13.29 -6.30
CA THR A 81 5.95 12.65 -7.64
C THR A 81 4.75 13.15 -8.43
N GLY A 82 3.62 13.40 -7.77
CA GLY A 82 2.42 13.96 -8.41
C GLY A 82 2.64 15.35 -9.01
N ARG A 83 3.59 16.13 -8.46
CA ARG A 83 3.99 17.44 -9.00
C ARG A 83 4.85 17.35 -10.26
N ILE A 84 5.58 16.26 -10.44
CA ILE A 84 6.46 16.03 -11.61
C ILE A 84 5.68 15.33 -12.74
N GLY A 85 4.67 14.53 -12.37
CA GLY A 85 3.94 13.66 -13.27
C GLY A 85 4.69 12.34 -13.47
N ASP A 86 4.03 11.22 -13.21
CA ASP A 86 4.60 9.90 -13.49
C ASP A 86 4.46 9.59 -14.99
N PRO A 87 5.55 9.39 -15.76
CA PRO A 87 5.48 9.11 -17.20
C PRO A 87 4.92 7.72 -17.54
N THR A 88 4.64 6.88 -16.53
CA THR A 88 4.26 5.49 -16.75
C THR A 88 2.84 5.35 -17.33
N GLY A 89 2.74 5.22 -18.65
CA GLY A 89 1.58 4.65 -19.34
C GLY A 89 0.53 5.62 -19.89
N ALA A 90 0.70 6.95 -19.77
CA ALA A 90 -0.21 7.93 -20.38
C ALA A 90 0.48 8.72 -21.50
N SER A 91 -0.20 8.87 -22.64
CA SER A 91 0.34 9.51 -23.85
C SER A 91 0.35 11.05 -23.80
N GLU A 92 -0.19 11.65 -22.74
CA GLU A 92 -0.24 13.10 -22.52
C GLU A 92 0.16 13.44 -21.09
N THR A 93 1.04 14.43 -20.92
CA THR A 93 1.40 15.00 -19.62
C THR A 93 0.19 15.70 -19.02
N ARG A 94 -0.25 15.22 -17.85
CA ARG A 94 -1.33 15.86 -17.07
C ARG A 94 -0.89 17.26 -16.62
N PRO A 95 -1.81 18.25 -16.56
CA PRO A 95 -1.48 19.55 -15.98
C PRO A 95 -1.05 19.37 -14.50
N PRO A 96 0.01 20.07 -14.05
CA PRO A 96 0.50 19.95 -12.69
C PRO A 96 -0.54 20.49 -11.69
N LEU A 97 -0.74 19.77 -10.59
CA LEU A 97 -1.63 20.19 -9.49
C LEU A 97 -0.91 21.14 -8.54
N THR A 98 -1.67 22.07 -7.95
CA THR A 98 -1.14 22.93 -6.87
C THR A 98 -1.00 22.15 -5.57
N PRO A 99 -0.12 22.58 -4.63
CA PRO A 99 -0.01 21.96 -3.32
C PRO A 99 -1.35 21.91 -2.55
N GLU A 100 -2.20 22.91 -2.71
CA GLU A 100 -3.52 22.97 -2.09
C GLU A 100 -4.43 21.85 -2.61
N GLN A 101 -4.50 21.68 -3.93
CA GLN A 101 -5.27 20.60 -4.56
C GLN A 101 -4.78 19.21 -4.14
N ILE A 102 -3.45 19.04 -4.04
CA ILE A 102 -2.84 17.79 -3.56
C ILE A 102 -3.28 17.49 -2.11
N ASN A 103 -3.31 18.51 -1.25
CA ASN A 103 -3.72 18.35 0.13
C ASN A 103 -5.22 18.06 0.27
N GLU A 104 -6.06 18.69 -0.55
CA GLU A 104 -7.51 18.40 -0.62
C GLU A 104 -7.77 16.95 -1.06
N ASN A 105 -7.14 16.51 -2.16
CA ASN A 105 -7.24 15.13 -2.63
C ASN A 105 -6.70 14.12 -1.60
N ALA A 106 -5.59 14.45 -0.93
CA ALA A 106 -5.05 13.57 0.11
C ALA A 106 -5.98 13.48 1.34
N ALA A 107 -6.75 14.52 1.63
CA ALA A 107 -7.73 14.51 2.71
C ALA A 107 -8.91 13.58 2.40
N THR A 108 -9.45 13.61 1.18
CA THR A 108 -10.53 12.70 0.75
C THR A 108 -10.07 11.24 0.80
N TYR A 109 -8.84 10.95 0.35
CA TYR A 109 -8.25 9.60 0.39
C TYR A 109 -8.15 9.03 1.81
N LYS A 110 -8.03 9.89 2.82
CA LYS A 110 -7.94 9.49 4.23
C LYS A 110 -9.32 9.19 4.82
N GLU A 111 -10.37 9.87 4.36
CA GLU A 111 -11.75 9.64 4.80
C GLU A 111 -12.36 8.36 4.22
N GLN A 112 -11.93 8.00 2.99
CA GLN A 112 -12.33 6.77 2.27
C GLN A 112 -11.61 5.51 2.77
#